data_AF-A0A3S0QFX0-F1
#
_entry.id   AF-A0A3S0QFX0-F1
#
_cell.length_a   1.000
_cell.length_b   1.000
_cell.length_c   1.000
_cell.angle_alpha   90.00
_cell.angle_beta   90.00
_cell.angle_gamma   90.00
#
_symmetry.space_group_name_H-M   'P 1'
#
loop_
_entity.id
_entity.type
_entity.pdbx_description
1 polymer ?
#
loop_
_entity_poly.entity_id
_entity_poly.type
_entity_poly.pdbx_seq_one_letter_code
_entity_poly.pdbx_strand_id
1 'polypeptide(L)'
;MKNSDHPDEKPLLFEGAIFSSLYEGYSSYTLQSVDIKGNTADAVIDFEYSDVTDNPAASSKILWKDRIHLVNMENKGWRIDNISFDQKIANSKDLKTSLTDFTQVIQQ
;
A
#
# COMPACT_ATOMS: atom_id res chain seq x y z
N MET A 1 -23.31 10.21 11.99
CA MET A 1 -22.91 10.05 10.58
C MET A 1 -22.61 11.45 10.08
N LYS A 2 -21.37 11.72 9.66
CA LYS A 2 -20.95 13.05 9.22
C LYS A 2 -20.61 12.92 7.74
N ASN A 3 -21.44 13.52 6.89
CA ASN A 3 -21.17 13.65 5.47
C ASN A 3 -19.83 14.41 5.29
N SER A 4 -19.10 14.11 4.23
CA SER A 4 -18.11 15.06 3.73
C SER A 4 -18.86 16.30 3.25
N ASP A 5 -18.47 17.49 3.71
CA ASP A 5 -19.14 18.75 3.37
C ASP A 5 -18.82 19.22 1.94
N HIS A 6 -17.91 18.54 1.22
CA HIS A 6 -17.40 18.94 -0.11
C HIS A 6 -17.19 17.73 -1.05
N PRO A 7 -18.12 17.44 -1.98
CA PRO A 7 -18.02 16.33 -2.94
C PRO A 7 -16.99 16.55 -4.06
N ASP A 8 -16.46 17.76 -4.17
CA ASP A 8 -15.42 18.24 -5.06
C ASP A 8 -14.01 18.20 -4.43
N GLU A 9 -13.92 17.87 -3.14
CA GLU A 9 -12.63 17.64 -2.47
C GLU A 9 -12.04 16.27 -2.83
N LYS A 10 -10.73 16.27 -3.07
CA LYS A 10 -9.97 15.04 -3.33
C LYS A 10 -10.13 14.10 -2.12
N PRO A 11 -10.53 12.84 -2.32
CA PRO A 11 -10.70 11.94 -1.20
C PRO A 11 -9.39 11.68 -0.45
N LEU A 12 -9.47 11.64 0.88
CA LEU A 12 -8.33 11.42 1.79
C LEU A 12 -7.50 10.18 1.44
N LEU A 13 -8.11 9.14 0.86
CA LEU A 13 -7.39 7.94 0.41
C LEU A 13 -6.27 8.28 -0.59
N PHE A 14 -6.44 9.30 -1.43
CA PHE A 14 -5.47 9.68 -2.46
C PHE A 14 -4.41 10.68 -1.98
N GLU A 15 -4.41 11.05 -0.71
CA GLU A 15 -3.41 11.98 -0.15
C GLU A 15 -2.11 11.25 0.27
N GLY A 16 -2.18 9.95 0.54
CA GLY A 16 -1.04 9.10 0.89
C GLY A 16 -0.73 8.00 -0.12
N ALA A 17 0.27 7.18 0.20
CA ALA A 17 0.64 6.00 -0.57
C ALA A 17 -0.43 4.90 -0.45
N ILE A 18 -1.03 4.53 -1.58
CA ILE A 18 -2.13 3.55 -1.64
C ILE A 18 -1.61 2.11 -1.75
N PHE A 19 -0.40 1.93 -2.29
CA PHE A 19 0.17 0.62 -2.62
C PHE A 19 1.22 0.13 -1.61
N SER A 20 1.25 0.72 -0.41
CA SER A 20 2.12 0.29 0.68
C SER A 20 1.44 0.50 2.02
N SER A 21 1.89 -0.22 3.05
CA SER A 21 1.31 -0.11 4.40
C SER A 21 1.46 1.27 5.04
N LEU A 22 2.56 1.98 4.78
CA LEU A 22 2.82 3.29 5.37
C LEU A 22 2.20 4.41 4.52
N TYR A 23 1.45 5.31 5.16
CA TYR A 23 0.76 6.43 4.50
C TYR A 23 1.73 7.38 3.78
N GLU A 24 2.87 7.65 4.38
CA GLU A 24 3.94 8.49 3.82
C GLU A 24 4.65 7.82 2.63
N GLY A 25 4.47 6.51 2.44
CA GLY A 25 5.18 5.70 1.46
C GLY A 25 6.58 5.30 1.92
N TYR A 26 7.38 4.74 1.00
CA TYR A 26 8.72 4.25 1.28
C TYR A 26 9.80 5.11 0.59
N SER A 27 10.96 5.21 1.24
CA SER A 27 12.18 5.80 0.65
C SER A 27 13.02 4.76 -0.09
N SER A 28 12.95 3.50 0.32
CA SER A 28 13.67 2.40 -0.34
C SER A 28 12.95 1.07 -0.14
N TYR A 29 13.32 0.09 -0.96
CA TYR A 29 12.76 -1.25 -0.90
C TYR A 29 13.79 -2.31 -1.30
N THR A 30 13.61 -3.53 -0.79
CA THR A 30 14.34 -4.72 -1.19
C THR A 30 13.36 -5.84 -1.52
N LEU A 31 13.49 -6.40 -2.72
CA LEU A 31 12.75 -7.60 -3.10
C LEU A 31 13.34 -8.81 -2.35
N GLN A 32 12.58 -9.38 -1.42
CA GLN A 32 13.04 -10.51 -0.62
C GLN A 32 12.88 -11.83 -1.37
N SER A 33 11.70 -12.06 -1.95
CA SER A 33 11.40 -13.29 -2.69
C SER A 33 10.27 -13.08 -3.68
N VAL A 34 10.25 -13.95 -4.70
CA VAL A 34 9.13 -14.11 -5.63
C VAL A 34 8.85 -15.60 -5.74
N ASP A 35 7.62 -16.00 -5.43
CA ASP A 35 7.12 -17.36 -5.58
C ASP A 35 6.07 -17.39 -6.69
N ILE A 36 6.34 -18.08 -7.80
CA ILE A 36 5.45 -18.15 -8.97
C ILE A 36 4.74 -19.49 -9.00
N LYS A 37 3.41 -19.46 -9.05
CA LYS A 37 2.52 -20.63 -9.14
C LYS A 37 1.55 -20.48 -10.29
N GLY A 38 1.90 -21.07 -11.44
CA GLY A 38 1.10 -20.99 -12.66
C GLY A 38 0.95 -19.54 -13.15
N ASN A 39 -0.29 -19.03 -13.15
CA ASN A 39 -0.60 -17.65 -13.51
C ASN A 39 -0.69 -16.71 -12.31
N THR A 40 -0.24 -17.12 -11.12
CA THR A 40 -0.18 -16.28 -9.92
C THR A 40 1.24 -16.18 -9.39
N ALA A 41 1.58 -15.10 -8.70
CA ALA A 41 2.85 -14.98 -8.01
C ALA A 41 2.69 -14.16 -6.73
N ASP A 42 3.51 -14.47 -5.72
CA ASP A 42 3.63 -13.69 -4.49
C ASP A 42 5.03 -13.10 -4.41
N ALA A 43 5.13 -11.77 -4.35
CA ALA A 43 6.38 -11.07 -4.09
C ALA A 43 6.39 -10.50 -2.67
N VAL A 44 7.44 -10.80 -1.90
CA VAL A 44 7.62 -10.25 -0.56
C VAL A 44 8.63 -9.12 -0.64
N ILE A 45 8.24 -7.93 -0.19
CA ILE A 45 9.06 -6.71 -0.24
C ILE A 45 9.33 -6.25 1.19
N ASP A 46 10.61 -6.03 1.49
CA ASP A 46 11.03 -5.29 2.68
C ASP A 46 11.11 -3.80 2.30
N PHE A 47 10.31 -2.97 2.97
CA PHE A 47 10.26 -1.54 2.76
C PHE A 47 10.95 -0.78 3.89
N GLU A 48 11.45 0.40 3.54
CA GLU A 48 12.04 1.35 4.48
C GLU A 48 11.57 2.75 4.16
N TYR A 49 11.19 3.48 5.21
CA TYR A 49 11.02 4.92 5.21
C TYR A 49 12.01 5.53 6.18
N SER A 50 12.82 6.47 5.69
CA SER A 50 13.78 7.23 6.47
C SER A 50 13.46 8.71 6.35
N ASP A 51 13.08 9.34 7.45
CA ASP A 51 12.99 10.80 7.56
C ASP A 51 14.30 11.30 8.16
N VAL A 52 15.17 11.84 7.31
CA VAL A 52 16.50 12.30 7.68
C VAL A 52 16.47 13.81 7.84
N THR A 53 16.75 14.26 9.05
CA THR A 53 16.86 15.70 9.36
C THR A 53 18.30 16.08 9.65
N ASP A 54 18.59 17.39 9.67
CA ASP A 54 19.90 17.92 10.06
C ASP A 54 20.28 17.58 11.52
N ASN A 55 19.32 17.12 12.32
CA ASN A 55 19.55 16.57 13.65
C ASN A 55 19.45 15.03 13.62
N PRO A 56 20.57 14.29 13.72
CA PRO A 56 20.57 12.83 13.69
C PRO A 56 19.72 12.17 14.79
N ALA A 57 19.54 12.84 15.93
CA ALA A 57 18.72 12.32 17.03
C ALA A 57 17.20 12.45 16.77
N ALA A 58 16.81 13.24 15.77
CA ALA A 58 15.43 13.39 15.33
C ALA A 58 15.11 12.56 14.07
N SER A 59 16.12 11.98 13.42
CA SER A 59 15.91 11.11 12.27
C SER A 59 15.17 9.84 12.68
N SER A 60 14.15 9.46 11.90
CA SER A 60 13.35 8.27 12.17
C SER A 60 13.47 7.28 11.02
N LYS A 61 13.40 5.99 11.36
CA LYS A 61 13.43 4.90 10.40
C LYS A 61 12.32 3.91 10.71
N ILE A 62 11.46 3.68 9.73
CA ILE A 62 10.36 2.71 9.79
C ILE A 62 10.66 1.61 8.79
N LEU A 63 10.56 0.37 9.25
CA LEU A 63 10.74 -0.84 8.44
C LEU A 63 9.45 -1.66 8.50
N TRP A 64 9.00 -2.14 7.35
CA TRP A 64 7.82 -3.01 7.28
C TRP A 64 7.90 -3.94 6.08
N LYS A 65 6.98 -4.90 6.05
CA LYS A 65 6.92 -5.93 5.02
C LYS A 65 5.53 -6.03 4.41
N ASP A 66 5.47 -5.84 3.10
CA ASP A 66 4.24 -6.07 2.34
C ASP A 66 4.41 -7.32 1.46
N ARG A 67 3.30 -8.00 1.20
CA ARG A 67 3.23 -9.07 0.21
C ARG A 67 2.36 -8.62 -0.96
N ILE A 68 2.97 -8.54 -2.13
CA ILE A 68 2.29 -8.21 -3.38
C ILE A 68 1.81 -9.51 -4.02
N HIS A 69 0.51 -9.62 -4.24
CA HIS A 69 -0.14 -10.71 -4.95
C HIS A 69 -0.29 -10.31 -6.41
N LEU A 70 0.27 -11.10 -7.32
CA LEU A 70 0.23 -10.85 -8.76
C LEU A 70 -0.58 -11.90 -9.50
N VAL A 71 -1.23 -11.48 -10.57
CA VAL A 71 -1.89 -12.34 -11.55
C VAL A 71 -1.32 -12.07 -12.94
N ASN A 72 -0.98 -13.12 -13.66
CA ASN A 72 -0.56 -13.07 -15.05
C ASN A 72 -1.81 -13.16 -15.93
N MET A 73 -2.13 -12.06 -16.61
CA MET A 73 -3.23 -12.00 -17.54
C MET A 73 -2.70 -12.32 -18.94
N GLU A 74 -3.35 -13.28 -19.62
CA GLU A 74 -3.00 -13.66 -20.99
C GLU A 74 -2.94 -12.43 -21.90
N ASN A 75 -1.86 -12.31 -22.68
CA ASN A 75 -1.57 -11.17 -23.57
C ASN A 75 -1.41 -9.79 -22.88
N LYS A 76 -1.44 -9.71 -21.54
CA LYS A 76 -1.27 -8.47 -20.78
C LYS A 76 -0.09 -8.53 -19.80
N GLY A 77 0.35 -9.72 -19.40
CA GLY A 77 1.43 -9.94 -18.46
C GLY A 77 0.99 -9.81 -17.01
N TRP A 78 1.97 -9.75 -16.09
CA TRP A 78 1.74 -9.65 -14.65
C TRP A 78 1.12 -8.31 -14.25
N ARG A 79 0.13 -8.36 -13.34
CA ARG A 79 -0.52 -7.21 -12.71
C ARG A 79 -0.67 -7.47 -11.22
N ILE A 80 -0.73 -6.40 -10.44
CA ILE A 80 -1.06 -6.47 -9.01
C ILE A 80 -2.55 -6.84 -8.91
N ASP A 81 -2.82 -7.97 -8.27
CA ASP A 81 -4.18 -8.38 -7.88
C ASP A 81 -4.53 -7.80 -6.50
N ASN A 82 -3.61 -7.91 -5.53
CA ASN A 82 -3.81 -7.40 -4.19
C ASN A 82 -2.46 -7.11 -3.51
N ILE A 83 -2.49 -6.40 -2.38
CA ILE A 83 -1.34 -6.24 -1.49
C ILE A 83 -1.81 -6.55 -0.08
N SER A 84 -1.18 -7.52 0.58
CA SER A 84 -1.34 -7.74 2.02
C SER A 84 -0.41 -6.80 2.76
N PHE A 85 -0.99 -5.94 3.60
CA PHE A 85 -0.27 -4.92 4.34
C PHE A 85 0.27 -5.44 5.68
N ASP A 86 1.35 -4.84 6.17
CA ASP A 86 1.84 -5.01 7.53
C ASP A 86 0.85 -4.39 8.53
N GLN A 87 0.14 -5.27 9.24
CA GLN A 87 -0.92 -4.90 10.17
C GLN A 87 -0.43 -4.11 11.39
N LYS A 88 0.88 -3.98 11.61
CA LYS A 88 1.41 -3.17 12.70
C LYS A 88 1.38 -1.67 12.41
N ILE A 89 1.35 -1.30 11.13
CA ILE A 89 1.44 0.11 10.72
C ILE A 89 0.33 0.52 9.74
N ALA A 90 -0.31 -0.44 9.08
CA ALA A 90 -1.36 -0.17 8.12
C ALA A 90 -2.70 0.10 8.79
N ASN A 91 -3.46 1.03 8.20
CA ASN A 91 -4.85 1.32 8.60
C ASN A 91 -5.88 0.39 7.94
N SER A 92 -5.44 -0.47 7.02
CA SER A 92 -6.29 -1.45 6.34
C SER A 92 -5.59 -2.80 6.26
N LYS A 93 -6.39 -3.85 6.08
CA LYS A 93 -5.88 -5.21 5.95
C LYS A 93 -5.12 -5.41 4.63
N ASP A 94 -5.72 -4.95 3.54
CA ASP A 94 -5.20 -5.15 2.19
C ASP A 94 -5.72 -4.08 1.21
N LEU A 95 -5.06 -3.99 0.06
CA LEU A 95 -5.38 -3.00 -0.97
C LEU A 95 -6.83 -3.10 -1.44
N LYS A 96 -7.35 -4.32 -1.66
CA LYS A 96 -8.74 -4.53 -2.10
C LYS A 96 -9.74 -4.02 -1.07
N THR A 97 -9.51 -4.26 0.21
CA THR A 97 -10.35 -3.74 1.31
C THR A 97 -10.33 -2.22 1.31
N SER A 98 -9.14 -1.61 1.29
CA SER A 98 -8.97 -0.14 1.24
C SER A 98 -9.73 0.51 0.07
N LEU A 99 -9.61 -0.06 -1.14
CA LEU A 99 -10.33 0.44 -2.32
C LEU A 99 -11.84 0.19 -2.24
N THR A 100 -12.27 -0.94 -1.68
CA THR A 100 -13.70 -1.25 -1.50
C THR A 100 -14.34 -0.26 -0.54
N ASP A 101 -13.74 -0.06 0.64
CA ASP A 101 -14.22 0.88 1.65
C ASP A 101 -14.33 2.29 1.07
N PHE A 102 -13.34 2.70 0.27
CA PHE A 102 -13.38 3.97 -0.44
C PHE A 102 -14.55 4.09 -1.43
N THR A 103 -14.81 3.06 -2.24
CA THR A 103 -15.95 3.11 -3.18
C THR A 103 -17.32 3.14 -2.47
N GLN A 104 -17.43 2.55 -1.27
CA GLN A 104 -18.65 2.58 -0.48
C GLN A 104 -18.92 3.94 0.16
N VAL A 105 -17.86 4.69 0.50
CA VAL A 105 -17.99 6.08 0.98
C VAL A 105 -18.51 7.01 -0.13
N ILE A 106 -18.23 6.72 -1.40
CA ILE A 106 -18.69 7.54 -2.54
C ILE A 106 -20.16 7.28 -2.92
N GLN A 107 -20.72 6.12 -2.55
CA GLN A 107 -22.09 5.74 -2.89
C GLN A 107 -23.15 6.22 -1.88
N GLN A 108 -22.75 6.93 -0.83
CA GLN A 108 -23.62 7.49 0.22
C GLN A 108 -23.68 9.02 0.12
#